data_AF-A0A0A9YHJ9-F1
#
_entry.id   AF-A0A0A9YHJ9-F1
#
_cell.length_a   1.000
_cell.length_b   1.000
_cell.length_c   1.000
_cell.angle_alpha   90.00
_cell.angle_beta   90.00
_cell.angle_gamma   90.00
#
_symmetry.space_group_name_H-M   'P 1'
#
loop_
_entity.id
_entity.type
_entity.pdbx_description
1 polymer ?
#
loop_
_entity_poly.entity_id
_entity_poly.type
_entity_poly.pdbx_seq_one_letter_code
_entity_poly.pdbx_strand_id
1 'polypeptide(L)'
;MSLFRVASWTFISAVLVIWTDALVPHRKFEYKYSFKPPYLAQKDGSVPFWQYGGNAIASAENVRVAPSLRSQKGAIWSKSKTNFDWWEAEIVFRVTGRGRIGADGLAFWYTDSQGAYDGNVFGSSDKWVGLGVFFDSFDNDNKHNNPYIMAMVNDGTKEFDHTNDGSSQMLSGCVKDFRNKPFPTRAKIEYYMNTLTVLFHNGMTK
;
A
#
# COMPACT_ATOMS: atom_id res chain seq x y z
N MET A 1 73.54 -11.69 -40.95
CA MET A 1 72.84 -11.87 -39.67
C MET A 1 71.53 -11.09 -39.76
N SER A 2 70.41 -11.80 -39.99
CA SER A 2 69.09 -11.20 -40.26
C SER A 2 68.43 -10.73 -38.97
N LEU A 3 68.07 -9.46 -38.88
CA LEU A 3 67.32 -8.87 -37.77
C LEU A 3 65.82 -8.97 -38.05
N PHE A 4 65.16 -9.95 -37.45
CA PHE A 4 63.70 -10.02 -37.41
C PHE A 4 63.16 -8.96 -36.44
N ARG A 5 62.37 -8.00 -36.94
CA ARG A 5 61.59 -7.08 -36.09
C ARG A 5 60.24 -7.73 -35.77
N VAL A 6 60.01 -8.05 -34.50
CA VAL A 6 58.70 -8.43 -33.98
C VAL A 6 57.91 -7.15 -33.72
N ALA A 7 56.84 -6.92 -34.47
CA ALA A 7 55.91 -5.81 -34.21
C ALA A 7 54.96 -6.24 -33.08
N SER A 8 55.04 -5.57 -31.93
CA SER A 8 54.10 -5.74 -30.82
C SER A 8 52.86 -4.90 -31.08
N TRP A 9 51.69 -5.54 -31.17
CA TRP A 9 50.40 -4.88 -31.30
C TRP A 9 49.77 -4.77 -29.91
N THR A 10 49.79 -3.57 -29.33
CA THR A 10 49.04 -3.27 -28.11
C THR A 10 47.56 -3.08 -28.46
N PHE A 11 46.73 -4.07 -28.14
CA PHE A 11 45.28 -3.93 -28.16
C PHE A 11 44.84 -3.04 -26.99
N ILE A 12 44.49 -1.79 -27.28
CA ILE A 12 43.85 -0.91 -26.30
C ILE A 12 42.37 -1.29 -26.26
N SER A 13 41.96 -2.00 -25.21
CA SER A 13 40.54 -2.27 -24.95
C SER A 13 39.91 -0.99 -24.40
N ALA A 14 39.13 -0.29 -25.22
CA ALA A 14 38.36 0.86 -24.78
C ALA A 14 37.14 0.37 -23.98
N VAL A 15 37.19 0.49 -22.66
CA VAL A 15 36.02 0.26 -21.80
C VAL A 15 35.09 1.45 -21.99
N LEU A 16 34.02 1.26 -22.76
CA LEU A 16 32.89 2.18 -22.86
C LEU A 16 32.14 2.15 -21.52
N VAL A 17 32.43 3.10 -20.65
CA VAL A 17 31.61 3.38 -19.47
C VAL A 17 30.35 4.10 -19.95
N ILE A 18 29.29 3.34 -20.19
CA ILE A 18 27.97 3.88 -20.49
C ILE A 18 27.42 4.46 -19.18
N TRP A 19 27.48 5.77 -19.01
CA TRP A 19 26.77 6.46 -17.95
C TRP A 19 25.27 6.39 -18.25
N THR A 20 24.57 5.46 -17.60
CA THR A 20 23.12 5.53 -17.53
C THR A 20 22.77 6.56 -16.48
N ASP A 21 22.43 7.78 -16.90
CA ASP A 21 21.72 8.70 -16.01
C ASP A 21 20.39 8.03 -15.65
N ALA A 22 20.31 7.49 -14.44
CA ALA A 22 19.05 7.02 -13.90
C ALA A 22 18.14 8.26 -13.76
N LEU A 23 17.27 8.47 -14.75
CA LEU A 23 16.27 9.52 -14.74
C LEU A 23 15.41 9.32 -13.48
N VAL A 24 15.66 10.14 -12.46
CA VAL A 24 14.84 10.14 -11.24
C VAL A 24 13.44 10.57 -11.65
N PRO A 25 12.41 9.75 -11.42
CA PRO A 25 11.04 10.09 -11.82
C PRO A 25 10.60 11.39 -11.15
N HIS A 26 10.07 12.33 -11.94
CA HIS A 26 9.50 13.56 -11.40
C HIS A 26 8.21 13.25 -10.62
N ARG A 27 8.14 13.65 -9.35
CA ARG A 27 6.98 13.45 -8.49
C ARG A 27 6.17 14.74 -8.35
N LYS A 28 4.88 14.69 -8.64
CA LYS A 28 3.93 15.79 -8.42
C LYS A 28 2.95 15.39 -7.32
N PHE A 29 2.78 16.25 -6.32
CA PHE A 29 1.80 16.03 -5.26
C PHE A 29 0.39 16.30 -5.77
N GLU A 30 -0.51 15.32 -5.60
CA GLU A 30 -1.88 15.36 -6.11
C GLU A 30 -2.88 15.55 -4.96
N TYR A 31 -3.11 16.81 -4.57
CA TYR A 31 -3.91 17.17 -3.39
C TYR A 31 -5.36 16.65 -3.41
N LYS A 32 -5.95 16.43 -4.59
CA LYS A 32 -7.32 15.89 -4.73
C LYS A 32 -7.46 14.43 -4.30
N TYR A 33 -6.34 13.70 -4.19
CA TYR A 33 -6.27 12.31 -3.76
C TYR A 33 -5.44 12.19 -2.48
N SER A 34 -5.47 13.22 -1.63
CA SER A 34 -4.70 13.25 -0.39
C SER A 34 -5.49 13.90 0.74
N PHE A 35 -5.25 13.44 1.95
CA PHE A 35 -5.65 14.12 3.19
C PHE A 35 -4.53 13.93 4.22
N LYS A 36 -4.31 14.93 5.08
CA LYS A 36 -3.33 14.87 6.16
C LYS A 36 -3.67 15.88 7.27
N PRO A 37 -3.23 15.66 8.51
CA PRO A 37 -3.33 16.68 9.56
C PRO A 37 -2.34 17.84 9.32
N PRO A 38 -2.54 19.00 9.99
CA PRO A 38 -3.73 19.36 10.78
C PRO A 38 -4.94 19.76 9.90
N TYR A 39 -6.13 19.84 10.49
CA TYR A 39 -7.39 20.25 9.83
C TYR A 39 -7.89 19.28 8.75
N LEU A 40 -7.69 17.98 8.97
CA LEU A 40 -8.13 16.92 8.06
C LEU A 40 -9.65 16.98 7.83
N ALA A 41 -10.43 16.93 8.91
CA ALA A 41 -11.88 17.13 8.86
C ALA A 41 -12.22 18.61 8.99
N GLN A 42 -13.14 19.08 8.14
CA GLN A 42 -13.70 20.42 8.20
C GLN A 42 -14.69 20.55 9.37
N LYS A 43 -15.16 21.78 9.65
CA LYS A 43 -16.12 22.05 10.74
C LYS A 43 -17.45 21.30 10.58
N ASP A 44 -17.83 20.96 9.36
CA ASP A 44 -19.01 20.16 9.02
C ASP A 44 -18.75 18.65 9.09
N GLY A 45 -17.56 18.22 9.50
CA GLY A 45 -17.13 16.82 9.56
C GLY A 45 -16.62 16.26 8.23
N SER A 46 -16.76 16.99 7.12
CA SER A 46 -16.35 16.50 5.81
C SER A 46 -14.81 16.45 5.67
N VAL A 47 -14.33 15.51 4.84
CA VAL A 47 -12.93 15.47 4.41
C VAL A 47 -12.88 15.98 2.96
N PRO A 48 -12.16 17.07 2.64
CA PRO A 48 -12.13 17.62 1.29
C PRO A 48 -11.69 16.56 0.26
N PHE A 49 -12.42 16.46 -0.86
CA PHE A 49 -12.20 15.47 -1.94
C PHE A 49 -12.43 13.99 -1.60
N TRP A 50 -12.74 13.66 -0.34
CA TRP A 50 -12.96 12.28 0.11
C TRP A 50 -14.37 12.10 0.67
N GLN A 51 -14.87 10.89 0.58
CA GLN A 51 -16.12 10.46 1.19
C GLN A 51 -15.83 9.26 2.07
N TYR A 52 -16.24 9.34 3.33
CA TYR A 52 -16.15 8.22 4.26
C TYR A 52 -17.55 7.77 4.68
N GLY A 53 -17.65 6.53 5.14
CA GLY A 53 -18.91 5.92 5.55
C GLY A 53 -18.71 4.69 6.42
N GLY A 54 -19.82 4.04 6.77
CA GLY A 54 -19.82 2.95 7.73
C GLY A 54 -19.58 3.49 9.14
N ASN A 55 -18.68 2.86 9.88
CA ASN A 55 -18.26 3.27 11.22
C ASN A 55 -17.02 4.18 11.20
N ALA A 56 -16.60 4.68 10.03
CA ALA A 56 -15.46 5.58 9.92
C ALA A 56 -15.77 6.94 10.57
N ILE A 57 -14.84 7.45 11.39
CA ILE A 57 -14.95 8.73 12.09
C ILE A 57 -13.77 9.61 11.70
N ALA A 58 -14.05 10.75 11.08
CA ALA A 58 -13.05 11.76 10.76
C ALA A 58 -12.90 12.79 11.89
N SER A 59 -11.65 13.19 12.17
CA SER A 59 -11.30 14.25 13.11
C SER A 59 -10.29 15.20 12.47
N ALA A 60 -9.91 16.28 13.15
CA ALA A 60 -8.88 17.21 12.66
C ALA A 60 -7.49 16.54 12.49
N GLU A 61 -7.22 15.45 13.22
CA GLU A 61 -5.91 14.81 13.30
C GLU A 61 -5.79 13.51 12.50
N ASN A 62 -6.89 12.76 12.35
CA ASN A 62 -6.91 11.47 11.67
C ASN A 62 -8.32 11.06 11.27
N VAL A 63 -8.39 10.06 10.39
CA VAL A 63 -9.60 9.26 10.15
C VAL A 63 -9.43 7.93 10.86
N ARG A 64 -10.32 7.65 11.82
CA ARG A 64 -10.45 6.34 12.44
C ARG A 64 -11.40 5.51 11.59
N VAL A 65 -10.84 4.65 10.74
CA VAL A 65 -11.60 3.84 9.76
C VAL A 65 -12.50 2.81 10.46
N ALA A 66 -11.99 2.12 11.48
CA ALA A 66 -12.76 1.21 12.32
C ALA A 66 -12.38 1.41 13.80
N PRO A 67 -13.33 1.67 14.71
CA PRO A 67 -13.04 1.75 16.14
C PRO A 67 -12.79 0.36 16.74
N SER A 68 -12.16 0.32 17.92
CA SER A 68 -11.85 -0.91 18.67
C SER A 68 -13.08 -1.51 19.37
N LEU A 69 -14.16 -1.68 18.61
CA LEU A 69 -15.41 -2.36 18.99
C LEU A 69 -15.56 -3.59 18.09
N ARG A 70 -16.48 -4.50 18.46
CA ARG A 70 -16.73 -5.71 17.65
C ARG A 70 -17.46 -5.35 16.35
N SER A 71 -17.17 -6.11 15.29
CA SER A 71 -17.93 -6.06 14.02
C SER A 71 -18.03 -4.66 13.42
N GLN A 72 -16.90 -3.94 13.39
CA GLN A 72 -16.83 -2.59 12.85
C GLN A 72 -16.31 -2.62 11.43
N LYS A 73 -16.96 -1.85 10.56
CA LYS A 73 -16.58 -1.71 9.16
C LYS A 73 -16.67 -0.24 8.78
N GLY A 74 -15.66 0.26 8.09
CA GLY A 74 -15.67 1.61 7.59
C GLY A 74 -14.65 1.74 6.47
N ALA A 75 -14.88 2.73 5.63
CA ALA A 75 -13.99 3.03 4.51
C ALA A 75 -14.00 4.53 4.23
N ILE A 76 -12.96 4.98 3.54
CA ILE A 76 -12.85 6.34 3.01
C ILE A 76 -12.30 6.27 1.59
N TRP A 77 -13.00 6.90 0.64
CA TRP A 77 -12.74 6.85 -0.79
C TRP A 77 -12.57 8.23 -1.39
N SER A 78 -11.70 8.39 -2.39
CA SER A 78 -11.65 9.63 -3.17
C SER A 78 -12.93 9.80 -3.96
N LYS A 79 -13.44 11.04 -4.06
CA LYS A 79 -14.66 11.37 -4.82
C LYS A 79 -14.45 11.31 -6.33
N SER A 80 -13.20 11.42 -6.78
CA SER A 80 -12.83 11.39 -8.19
C SER A 80 -11.98 10.16 -8.49
N LYS A 81 -12.10 9.64 -9.71
CA LYS A 81 -11.22 8.60 -10.25
C LYS A 81 -9.89 9.21 -10.67
N THR A 82 -8.80 8.46 -10.45
CA THR A 82 -7.47 8.79 -10.97
C THR A 82 -7.40 8.53 -12.48
N ASN A 83 -6.46 9.18 -13.16
CA ASN A 83 -6.13 8.91 -14.55
C ASN A 83 -4.60 8.93 -14.74
N PHE A 84 -3.90 8.36 -13.77
CA PHE A 84 -2.44 8.36 -13.72
C PHE A 84 -1.92 7.02 -14.25
N ASP A 85 -1.01 7.06 -15.23
CA ASP A 85 -0.33 5.85 -15.71
C ASP A 85 0.57 5.28 -14.60
N TRP A 86 1.26 6.17 -13.88
CA TRP A 86 2.15 5.86 -12.77
C TRP A 86 1.79 6.68 -11.54
N TRP A 87 1.86 6.07 -10.37
CA TRP A 87 1.47 6.71 -9.13
C TRP A 87 2.23 6.17 -7.93
N GLU A 88 2.32 7.00 -6.90
CA GLU A 88 2.88 6.66 -5.60
C GLU A 88 1.89 7.16 -4.53
N ALA A 89 1.50 6.27 -3.62
CA ALA A 89 0.67 6.58 -2.47
C ALA A 89 1.44 6.29 -1.19
N GLU A 90 1.59 7.29 -0.33
CA GLU A 90 2.11 7.11 1.03
C GLU A 90 0.93 7.12 2.01
N ILE A 91 0.76 6.02 2.74
CA ILE A 91 -0.20 5.92 3.84
C ILE A 91 0.54 5.90 5.17
N VAL A 92 0.08 6.74 6.10
CA VAL A 92 0.58 6.80 7.47
C VAL A 92 -0.56 6.38 8.39
N PHE A 93 -0.37 5.29 9.14
CA PHE A 93 -1.46 4.67 9.89
C PHE A 93 -0.99 4.11 11.24
N ARG A 94 -1.98 3.78 12.07
CA ARG A 94 -1.79 3.05 13.32
C ARG A 94 -2.87 1.98 13.43
N VAL A 95 -2.46 0.74 13.71
CA VAL A 95 -3.36 -0.32 14.16
C VAL A 95 -3.08 -0.56 15.63
N THR A 96 -4.05 -0.23 16.48
CA THR A 96 -3.89 -0.28 17.94
C THR A 96 -5.02 -1.08 18.55
N GLY A 97 -4.68 -1.97 19.48
CA GLY A 97 -5.66 -2.78 20.20
C GLY A 97 -5.10 -3.28 21.52
N ARG A 98 -5.99 -3.68 22.43
CA ARG A 98 -5.58 -4.31 23.69
C ARG A 98 -4.99 -5.69 23.41
N GLY A 99 -3.86 -5.99 24.05
CA GLY A 99 -3.23 -7.31 23.95
C GLY A 99 -2.41 -7.54 22.67
N ARG A 100 -1.86 -8.74 22.58
CA ARG A 100 -0.95 -9.13 21.49
C ARG A 100 -1.66 -9.48 20.19
N ILE A 101 -2.91 -9.94 20.25
CA ILE A 101 -3.71 -10.33 19.07
C ILE A 101 -4.79 -9.26 18.85
N GLY A 102 -5.10 -8.95 17.61
CA GLY A 102 -6.14 -8.01 17.20
C GLY A 102 -6.55 -8.29 15.76
N ALA A 103 -7.73 -7.81 15.38
CA ALA A 103 -8.39 -8.20 14.15
C ALA A 103 -9.25 -7.04 13.60
N ASP A 104 -9.60 -7.02 12.32
CA ASP A 104 -9.12 -7.92 11.25
C ASP A 104 -7.90 -7.30 10.55
N GLY A 105 -7.93 -6.00 10.26
CA GLY A 105 -6.79 -5.28 9.70
C GLY A 105 -7.17 -3.97 9.01
N LEU A 106 -6.41 -3.61 7.97
CA LEU A 106 -6.61 -2.42 7.14
C LEU A 106 -6.37 -2.80 5.67
N ALA A 107 -7.06 -2.13 4.74
CA ALA A 107 -6.79 -2.25 3.31
C ALA A 107 -6.56 -0.89 2.66
N PHE A 108 -5.63 -0.86 1.70
CA PHE A 108 -5.50 0.20 0.70
C PHE A 108 -6.06 -0.30 -0.62
N TRP A 109 -6.75 0.59 -1.34
CA TRP A 109 -7.45 0.26 -2.57
C TRP A 109 -7.07 1.19 -3.71
N TYR A 110 -6.84 0.61 -4.89
CA TYR A 110 -6.80 1.31 -6.16
C TYR A 110 -7.72 0.56 -7.14
N THR A 111 -8.96 0.99 -7.23
CA THR A 111 -10.05 0.23 -7.87
C THR A 111 -10.84 1.10 -8.84
N ASP A 112 -11.50 0.46 -9.82
CA ASP A 112 -12.30 1.17 -10.82
C ASP A 112 -13.53 1.86 -10.19
N SER A 113 -14.16 1.26 -9.19
CA SER A 113 -15.29 1.82 -8.46
C SER A 113 -14.98 1.94 -6.97
N GLN A 114 -15.66 2.88 -6.31
CA GLN A 114 -15.66 2.93 -4.85
C GLN A 114 -16.30 1.66 -4.30
N GLY A 115 -15.68 1.08 -3.28
CA GLY A 115 -16.25 -0.03 -2.54
C GLY A 115 -17.37 0.40 -1.59
N ALA A 116 -18.13 -0.57 -1.11
CA ALA A 116 -19.11 -0.42 -0.06
C ALA A 116 -18.43 0.03 1.25
N TYR A 117 -19.22 0.60 2.15
CA TYR A 117 -18.75 1.06 3.46
C TYR A 117 -19.00 0.04 4.59
N ASP A 118 -19.59 -1.10 4.25
CA ASP A 118 -20.01 -2.19 5.13
C ASP A 118 -19.70 -3.58 4.55
N GLY A 119 -18.85 -3.63 3.53
CA GLY A 119 -18.48 -4.88 2.86
C GLY A 119 -17.57 -5.78 3.70
N ASN A 120 -17.41 -7.03 3.28
CA ASN A 120 -16.74 -8.05 4.09
C ASN A 120 -15.21 -8.01 3.96
N VAL A 121 -14.67 -7.42 2.89
CA VAL A 121 -13.21 -7.42 2.63
C VAL A 121 -12.57 -6.21 3.28
N PHE A 122 -12.12 -6.38 4.53
CA PHE A 122 -11.53 -5.31 5.34
C PHE A 122 -12.40 -4.04 5.40
N GLY A 123 -13.73 -4.22 5.43
CA GLY A 123 -14.73 -3.15 5.47
C GLY A 123 -15.22 -2.65 4.11
N SER A 124 -14.72 -3.20 3.01
CA SER A 124 -15.05 -2.82 1.63
C SER A 124 -15.74 -3.94 0.84
N SER A 125 -16.27 -3.59 -0.34
CA SER A 125 -16.86 -4.53 -1.30
C SER A 125 -15.96 -5.74 -1.55
N ASP A 126 -16.61 -6.89 -1.64
CA ASP A 126 -16.03 -8.05 -2.31
C ASP A 126 -16.10 -7.88 -3.85
N LYS A 127 -15.33 -8.66 -4.61
CA LYS A 127 -15.28 -8.62 -6.08
C LYS A 127 -14.99 -7.23 -6.65
N TRP A 128 -13.80 -6.69 -6.36
CA TRP A 128 -13.36 -5.43 -6.94
C TRP A 128 -12.67 -5.65 -8.30
N VAL A 129 -12.61 -4.59 -9.10
CA VAL A 129 -11.74 -4.50 -10.29
C VAL A 129 -10.57 -3.57 -9.94
N GLY A 130 -9.35 -4.11 -9.87
CA GLY A 130 -8.14 -3.36 -9.54
C GLY A 130 -7.31 -4.01 -8.44
N LEU A 131 -6.62 -3.20 -7.65
CA LEU A 131 -5.65 -3.60 -6.64
C LEU A 131 -6.20 -3.41 -5.21
N GLY A 132 -6.02 -4.43 -4.37
CA GLY A 132 -6.09 -4.35 -2.92
C GLY A 132 -4.71 -4.64 -2.31
N VAL A 133 -4.29 -3.82 -1.35
CA VAL A 133 -3.13 -4.09 -0.48
C VAL A 133 -3.64 -4.23 0.94
N PHE A 134 -3.56 -5.45 1.47
CA PHE A 134 -4.11 -5.83 2.76
C PHE A 134 -3.02 -5.87 3.82
N PHE A 135 -3.32 -5.26 4.97
CA PHE A 135 -2.56 -5.32 6.20
C PHE A 135 -3.36 -6.20 7.15
N ASP A 136 -3.18 -7.50 7.01
CA ASP A 136 -3.91 -8.52 7.74
C ASP A 136 -3.27 -8.76 9.11
N SER A 137 -4.05 -8.63 10.18
CA SER A 137 -3.56 -8.78 11.54
C SER A 137 -4.01 -10.03 12.25
N PHE A 138 -5.00 -10.74 11.70
CA PHE A 138 -5.59 -11.91 12.31
C PHE A 138 -5.22 -13.15 11.50
N ASP A 139 -4.98 -14.26 12.19
CA ASP A 139 -4.55 -15.53 11.61
C ASP A 139 -5.80 -16.42 11.48
N ASN A 140 -6.53 -16.31 10.36
CA ASN A 140 -7.74 -17.10 10.17
C ASN A 140 -7.41 -18.57 9.83
N ASP A 141 -6.25 -18.80 9.21
CA ASP A 141 -5.84 -20.11 8.69
C ASP A 141 -4.96 -20.93 9.66
N ASN A 142 -4.61 -20.34 10.81
CA ASN A 142 -3.77 -20.89 11.88
C ASN A 142 -2.36 -21.29 11.40
N LYS A 143 -1.79 -20.60 10.41
CA LYS A 143 -0.41 -20.84 9.93
C LYS A 143 0.63 -19.99 10.65
N HIS A 144 0.23 -19.14 11.60
CA HIS A 144 1.13 -18.34 12.44
C HIS A 144 2.07 -17.41 11.65
N ASN A 145 1.56 -16.83 10.56
CA ASN A 145 2.29 -15.94 9.66
C ASN A 145 1.77 -14.50 9.67
N ASN A 146 0.86 -14.14 10.59
CA ASN A 146 0.29 -12.80 10.74
C ASN A 146 0.99 -12.02 11.89
N PRO A 147 1.07 -10.67 11.83
CA PRO A 147 0.52 -9.81 10.81
C PRO A 147 1.24 -9.91 9.45
N TYR A 148 0.45 -9.91 8.38
CA TYR A 148 0.90 -10.13 7.01
C TYR A 148 0.48 -8.95 6.13
N ILE A 149 1.37 -8.52 5.24
CA ILE A 149 1.07 -7.51 4.22
C ILE A 149 1.05 -8.22 2.87
N MET A 150 -0.05 -8.12 2.14
CA MET A 150 -0.21 -8.77 0.84
C MET A 150 -0.84 -7.84 -0.19
N ALA A 151 -0.51 -8.05 -1.47
CA ALA A 151 -1.14 -7.40 -2.60
C ALA A 151 -1.95 -8.41 -3.42
N MET A 152 -3.16 -8.04 -3.84
CA MET A 152 -4.03 -8.86 -4.69
C MET A 152 -4.64 -8.00 -5.78
N VAL A 153 -4.61 -8.50 -7.02
CA VAL A 153 -5.35 -7.93 -8.15
C VAL A 153 -6.56 -8.80 -8.43
N ASN A 154 -7.69 -8.13 -8.66
CA ASN A 154 -8.96 -8.76 -8.97
C ASN A 154 -9.58 -8.10 -10.22
N ASP A 155 -10.31 -8.89 -10.99
CA ASP A 155 -10.98 -8.51 -12.23
C ASP A 155 -12.50 -8.40 -12.05
N GLY A 156 -12.98 -8.42 -10.81
CA GLY A 156 -14.39 -8.40 -10.44
C GLY A 156 -15.04 -9.78 -10.36
N THR A 157 -14.29 -10.87 -10.58
CA THR A 157 -14.86 -12.23 -10.55
C THR A 157 -14.57 -13.00 -9.27
N LYS A 158 -13.45 -12.70 -8.60
CA LYS A 158 -12.98 -13.48 -7.44
C LYS A 158 -13.57 -12.96 -6.14
N GLU A 159 -14.08 -13.87 -5.31
CA GLU A 159 -14.41 -13.61 -3.91
C GLU A 159 -13.15 -13.73 -3.06
N PHE A 160 -12.93 -12.79 -2.14
CA PHE A 160 -11.76 -12.86 -1.26
C PHE A 160 -11.89 -14.01 -0.24
N ASP A 161 -10.89 -14.89 -0.19
CA ASP A 161 -10.88 -16.03 0.72
C ASP A 161 -10.38 -15.64 2.12
N HIS A 162 -11.27 -15.10 2.94
CA HIS A 162 -10.99 -14.77 4.34
C HIS A 162 -10.67 -15.99 5.22
N THR A 163 -11.01 -17.21 4.81
CA THR A 163 -10.75 -18.40 5.64
C THR A 163 -9.28 -18.80 5.56
N ASN A 164 -8.64 -18.52 4.41
CA ASN A 164 -7.24 -18.84 4.14
C ASN A 164 -6.37 -17.60 3.96
N ASP A 165 -6.73 -16.47 4.58
CA ASP A 165 -6.04 -15.17 4.52
C ASP A 165 -5.67 -14.72 3.09
N GLY A 166 -6.50 -15.06 2.09
CA GLY A 166 -6.25 -14.75 0.68
C GLY A 166 -4.96 -15.37 0.11
N SER A 167 -4.37 -16.37 0.79
CA SER A 167 -3.02 -16.87 0.51
C SER A 167 -2.83 -17.46 -0.89
N SER A 168 -3.88 -18.02 -1.48
CA SER A 168 -3.87 -18.53 -2.87
C SER A 168 -4.14 -17.45 -3.91
N GLN A 169 -4.55 -16.25 -3.49
CA GLN A 169 -5.02 -15.16 -4.35
C GLN A 169 -4.04 -13.98 -4.40
N MET A 170 -3.08 -13.90 -3.47
CA MET A 170 -2.07 -12.85 -3.43
C MET A 170 -1.07 -12.96 -4.58
N LEU A 171 -0.61 -11.80 -5.05
CA LEU A 171 0.52 -11.67 -5.98
C LEU A 171 1.86 -11.84 -5.24
N SER A 172 1.98 -11.14 -4.11
CA SER A 172 3.17 -11.16 -3.27
C SER A 172 2.84 -10.54 -1.91
N GLY A 173 3.67 -10.80 -0.91
CA GLY A 173 3.51 -10.28 0.42
C GLY A 173 4.71 -10.52 1.33
N CYS A 174 4.60 -10.06 2.58
CA CYS A 174 5.63 -10.27 3.59
C CYS A 174 5.05 -10.23 5.01
N VAL A 175 5.69 -10.99 5.91
CA VAL A 175 5.39 -10.94 7.35
C VAL A 175 5.99 -9.67 7.94
N LYS A 176 5.13 -8.79 8.43
CA LYS A 176 5.52 -7.53 9.10
C LYS A 176 4.51 -7.17 10.16
N ASP A 177 4.96 -7.16 11.41
CA ASP A 177 4.17 -6.60 12.49
C ASP A 177 4.03 -5.08 12.33
N PHE A 178 2.79 -4.61 12.21
CA PHE A 178 2.38 -3.22 12.11
C PHE A 178 1.49 -2.77 13.29
N ARG A 179 1.29 -3.65 14.29
CA ARG A 179 0.41 -3.35 15.42
C ARG A 179 1.16 -2.75 16.60
N ASN A 180 0.48 -1.89 17.34
CA ASN A 180 0.93 -1.35 18.62
C ASN A 180 2.36 -0.75 18.59
N LYS A 181 2.73 -0.11 17.47
CA LYS A 181 4.04 0.50 17.28
C LYS A 181 4.16 1.86 17.99
N PRO A 182 5.36 2.23 18.47
CA PRO A 182 5.56 3.49 19.19
C PRO A 182 5.36 4.72 18.29
N PHE A 183 5.73 4.63 17.01
CA PHE A 183 5.51 5.67 16.00
C PHE A 183 4.51 5.21 14.95
N PRO A 184 3.87 6.14 14.19
CA PRO A 184 3.02 5.78 13.08
C PRO A 184 3.76 4.88 12.10
N THR A 185 3.11 3.82 11.68
CA THR A 185 3.56 2.94 10.61
C THR A 185 3.36 3.65 9.28
N ARG A 186 4.26 3.42 8.32
CA ARG A 186 4.13 3.99 6.97
C ARG A 186 4.23 2.90 5.93
N ALA A 187 3.37 2.95 4.92
CA ALA A 187 3.53 2.15 3.72
C ALA A 187 3.54 3.08 2.50
N LYS A 188 4.50 2.86 1.62
CA LYS A 188 4.61 3.52 0.32
C LYS A 188 4.29 2.48 -0.75
N ILE A 189 3.23 2.72 -1.49
CA ILE A 189 2.69 1.83 -2.52
C ILE A 189 2.92 2.54 -3.84
N GLU A 190 3.82 2.02 -4.67
CA GLU A 190 4.25 2.63 -5.91
C GLU A 190 3.93 1.70 -7.08
N TYR A 191 3.22 2.22 -8.08
CA TYR A 191 3.05 1.56 -9.37
C TYR A 191 3.77 2.38 -10.43
N TYR A 192 4.90 1.87 -10.91
CA TYR A 192 5.77 2.56 -11.86
C TYR A 192 6.33 1.55 -12.86
N MET A 193 6.25 1.87 -14.16
CA MET A 193 6.71 0.99 -15.26
C MET A 193 6.23 -0.47 -15.10
N ASN A 194 4.94 -0.64 -14.86
CA ASN A 194 4.27 -1.94 -14.67
C ASN A 194 4.75 -2.75 -13.46
N THR A 195 5.50 -2.13 -12.54
CA THR A 195 5.99 -2.76 -11.32
C THR A 195 5.27 -2.17 -10.12
N LEU A 196 4.61 -3.04 -9.33
CA LEU A 196 4.06 -2.68 -8.03
C LEU A 196 5.11 -2.93 -6.95
N THR A 197 5.47 -1.88 -6.21
CA THR A 197 6.39 -1.94 -5.08
C THR A 197 5.69 -1.48 -3.81
N VAL A 198 5.74 -2.30 -2.76
CA VAL A 198 5.26 -1.94 -1.42
C VAL A 198 6.46 -1.84 -0.49
N LEU A 199 6.77 -0.62 -0.06
CA LEU A 199 7.81 -0.32 0.93
C LEU A 199 7.15 -0.04 2.27
N PHE A 200 7.73 -0.59 3.34
CA PHE A 200 7.12 -0.58 4.66
C PHE A 200 8.10 -0.10 5.72
N HIS A 201 7.69 0.90 6.49
CA HIS A 201 8.36 1.37 7.68
C HIS A 201 7.57 0.93 8.92
N ASN A 202 8.22 0.15 9.78
CA ASN A 202 7.57 -0.58 10.88
C ASN A 202 7.27 0.25 12.13
N GLY A 203 7.43 1.58 12.10
CA GLY A 203 7.09 2.47 13.22
C GLY A 203 7.97 2.31 14.46
N MET A 204 9.15 1.70 14.35
CA MET A 204 10.13 1.60 15.46
C MET A 204 11.00 2.85 15.60
N THR A 205 11.05 3.69 14.56
CA THR A 205 11.75 4.98 14.54
C THR A 205 10.84 6.10 14.06
N LYS A 206 11.25 7.36 14.27
CA LYS A 206 10.50 8.55 13.81
C LYS A 206 10.58 8.72 12.29
#